data_AF-A0A349DCR4-F1
#
_entry.id   AF-A0A349DCR4-F1
#
_cell.length_a   1.000
_cell.length_b   1.000
_cell.length_c   1.000
_cell.angle_alpha   90.00
_cell.angle_beta   90.00
_cell.angle_gamma   90.00
#
_symmetry.space_group_name_H-M   'P 1'
#
loop_
_entity.id
_entity.type
_entity.pdbx_description
1 polymer ?
#
loop_
_entity_poly.entity_id
_entity_poly.type
_entity_poly.pdbx_seq_one_letter_code
_entity_poly.pdbx_strand_id
1 'polypeptide(L)'
;MILNDSMYKIEEIYNKLNCNNSVETQSEGKKLARNILDLSLLIQPDDAMMAWENCAVVLSEKSDGELAPYSEKLLEWLQDINWDGAQIILNRLKHCYDERLAISLEKAVADAQKMPQEYGLMWLDYLSELLDNTVITNKLSRKTAALLQKHYHNWTFWYEE
;
A
#
# COMPACT_ATOMS: atom_id res chain seq x y z
N MET A 1 23.93 -17.10 19.94
CA MET A 1 23.42 -16.70 18.62
C MET A 1 21.96 -17.18 18.55
N ILE A 2 21.04 -16.35 19.05
CA ILE A 2 19.60 -16.68 19.02
C ILE A 2 19.12 -16.17 17.66
N LEU A 3 19.11 -17.04 16.65
CA LEU A 3 18.32 -16.76 15.46
C LEU A 3 16.86 -16.88 15.92
N ASN A 4 16.16 -15.74 15.90
CA ASN A 4 14.84 -15.52 16.47
C ASN A 4 13.81 -16.51 15.91
N ASP A 5 13.14 -17.26 16.77
CA ASP A 5 11.97 -18.10 16.43
C ASP A 5 10.88 -17.34 15.65
N SER A 6 10.80 -16.02 15.79
CA SER A 6 9.87 -15.17 15.02
C SER A 6 10.27 -15.00 13.56
N MET A 7 11.58 -15.01 13.25
CA MET A 7 12.11 -14.87 11.88
C MET A 7 11.85 -16.13 11.06
N TYR A 8 12.09 -17.31 11.64
CA TYR A 8 11.79 -18.58 10.97
C TYR A 8 10.29 -18.78 10.71
N LYS A 9 9.44 -18.26 11.61
CA LYS A 9 7.98 -18.31 11.44
C LYS A 9 7.50 -17.43 10.29
N ILE A 10 8.10 -16.25 10.08
CA ILE A 10 7.66 -15.36 9.00
C ILE A 10 8.11 -15.88 7.62
N GLU A 11 9.31 -16.46 7.51
CA GLU A 11 9.78 -17.09 6.27
C GLU A 11 8.88 -18.26 5.84
N GLU A 12 8.41 -19.09 6.78
CA GLU A 12 7.44 -20.15 6.48
C GLU A 12 6.11 -19.57 5.97
N ILE A 13 5.64 -18.48 6.57
CA ILE A 13 4.43 -17.79 6.13
C ILE A 13 4.62 -17.26 4.70
N TYR A 14 5.71 -16.54 4.41
CA TYR A 14 6.00 -16.06 3.05
C TYR A 14 6.08 -17.20 2.04
N ASN A 15 6.75 -18.30 2.40
CA ASN A 15 6.82 -19.47 1.55
C ASN A 15 5.44 -20.01 1.22
N LYS A 16 4.50 -20.05 2.18
CA LYS A 16 3.11 -20.46 1.92
C LYS A 16 2.32 -19.42 1.12
N LEU A 17 2.55 -18.13 1.36
CA LEU A 17 1.92 -17.01 0.65
C LEU A 17 2.42 -16.84 -0.79
N ASN A 18 3.51 -17.49 -1.18
CA ASN A 18 4.04 -17.42 -2.54
C ASN A 18 2.96 -17.75 -3.59
N CYS A 19 2.75 -16.84 -4.54
CA CYS A 19 1.72 -16.90 -5.57
C CYS A 19 1.86 -18.12 -6.50
N ASN A 20 3.04 -18.75 -6.55
CA ASN A 20 3.29 -19.95 -7.33
C ASN A 20 2.82 -21.25 -6.64
N ASN A 21 2.42 -21.20 -5.37
CA ASN A 21 1.87 -22.37 -4.68
C ASN A 21 0.41 -22.63 -5.04
N SER A 22 -0.10 -23.79 -4.62
CA SER A 22 -1.52 -24.10 -4.72
C SER A 22 -2.39 -23.15 -3.90
N VAL A 23 -3.65 -22.99 -4.30
CA VAL A 23 -4.64 -22.16 -3.60
C VAL A 23 -4.80 -22.59 -2.14
N GLU A 24 -4.75 -23.90 -1.85
CA GLU A 24 -4.84 -24.45 -0.50
C GLU A 24 -3.66 -24.01 0.37
N THR A 25 -2.45 -24.06 -0.19
CA THR A 25 -1.22 -23.64 0.51
C THR A 25 -1.24 -22.14 0.78
N GLN A 26 -1.63 -21.33 -0.20
CA GLN A 26 -1.79 -19.89 -0.02
C GLN A 26 -2.89 -19.55 1.00
N SER A 27 -3.98 -20.32 1.03
CA SER A 27 -5.06 -20.17 2.02
C SER A 27 -4.56 -20.44 3.44
N GLU A 28 -3.76 -21.49 3.63
CA GLU A 28 -3.09 -21.77 4.91
C GLU A 28 -2.13 -20.63 5.30
N GLY A 29 -1.32 -20.15 4.36
CA GLY A 29 -0.43 -19.01 4.56
C GLY A 29 -1.20 -17.77 5.02
N LYS A 30 -2.32 -17.43 4.35
CA LYS A 30 -3.18 -16.28 4.73
C LYS A 30 -3.76 -16.47 6.12
N LYS A 31 -4.19 -17.69 6.48
CA LYS A 31 -4.69 -17.99 7.83
C LYS A 31 -3.63 -17.75 8.90
N LEU A 32 -2.38 -18.14 8.65
CA LEU A 32 -1.28 -17.87 9.57
C LEU A 32 -0.96 -16.37 9.64
N ALA A 33 -0.84 -15.71 8.49
CA ALA A 33 -0.50 -14.29 8.37
C ALA A 33 -1.50 -13.35 9.07
N ARG A 34 -2.80 -13.71 9.12
CA ARG A 34 -3.81 -12.94 9.86
C ARG A 34 -3.48 -12.76 11.35
N ASN A 35 -2.71 -13.68 11.94
CA ASN A 35 -2.33 -13.61 13.35
C ASN A 35 -1.05 -12.80 13.60
N ILE A 36 -0.41 -12.26 12.56
CA ILE A 36 0.74 -11.37 12.71
C ILE A 36 0.28 -10.04 13.30
N LEU A 37 0.94 -9.63 14.38
CA LEU A 37 0.68 -8.35 15.06
C LEU A 37 1.46 -7.19 14.44
N ASP A 38 2.72 -7.43 14.09
CA ASP A 38 3.55 -6.42 13.41
C ASP A 38 3.28 -6.47 11.91
N LEU A 39 2.37 -5.62 11.44
CA LEU A 39 1.97 -5.59 10.03
C LEU A 39 3.09 -5.10 9.11
N SER A 40 4.17 -4.49 9.63
CA SER A 40 5.30 -4.10 8.79
C SER A 40 5.95 -5.29 8.08
N LEU A 41 5.81 -6.49 8.63
CA LEU A 41 6.28 -7.73 8.00
C LEU A 41 5.45 -8.09 6.75
N LEU A 42 4.22 -7.61 6.63
CA LEU A 42 3.38 -7.89 5.46
C LEU A 42 3.45 -6.78 4.40
N ILE A 43 4.08 -5.65 4.70
CA ILE A 43 4.16 -4.51 3.78
C ILE A 43 5.41 -4.65 2.93
N GLN A 44 5.23 -5.10 1.69
CA GLN A 44 6.27 -5.25 0.67
C GLN A 44 7.56 -5.93 1.19
N PRO A 45 7.48 -7.17 1.71
CA PRO A 45 8.68 -7.85 2.19
C PRO A 45 9.71 -8.01 1.06
N ASP A 46 10.90 -7.44 1.25
CA ASP A 46 11.97 -7.32 0.23
C ASP A 46 12.35 -8.67 -0.40
N ASP A 47 12.56 -9.69 0.45
CA ASP A 47 13.00 -11.02 0.00
C ASP A 47 11.83 -11.97 -0.33
N ALA A 48 10.60 -11.45 -0.43
CA ALA A 48 9.40 -12.26 -0.65
C ALA A 48 8.41 -11.60 -1.61
N MET A 49 8.89 -11.05 -2.73
CA MET A 49 8.06 -10.43 -3.77
C MET A 49 6.90 -11.33 -4.25
N MET A 50 7.15 -12.64 -4.39
CA MET A 50 6.10 -13.58 -4.79
C MET A 50 4.96 -13.74 -3.75
N ALA A 51 5.13 -13.26 -2.52
CA ALA A 51 4.10 -13.26 -1.49
C ALA A 51 3.27 -11.96 -1.46
N TRP A 52 3.67 -10.93 -2.19
CA TRP A 52 3.12 -9.58 -2.09
C TRP A 52 1.60 -9.52 -2.28
N GLU A 53 1.04 -10.16 -3.32
CA GLU A 53 -0.41 -10.14 -3.54
C GLU A 53 -1.17 -10.71 -2.34
N ASN A 54 -0.73 -11.87 -1.82
CA ASN A 54 -1.39 -12.49 -0.68
C ASN A 54 -1.16 -11.71 0.63
N CYS A 55 -0.01 -11.04 0.79
CA CYS A 55 0.20 -10.09 1.87
C CYS A 55 -0.78 -8.91 1.78
N ALA A 56 -0.97 -8.34 0.59
CA ALA A 56 -1.92 -7.26 0.35
C ALA A 56 -3.37 -7.69 0.64
N VAL A 57 -3.76 -8.92 0.29
CA VAL A 57 -5.06 -9.49 0.70
C VAL A 57 -5.21 -9.47 2.21
N VAL A 58 -4.22 -9.99 2.95
CA VAL A 58 -4.29 -10.03 4.43
C VAL A 58 -4.32 -8.64 5.03
N LEU A 59 -3.51 -7.70 4.52
CA LEU A 59 -3.53 -6.30 4.94
C LEU A 59 -4.90 -5.65 4.68
N SER A 60 -5.54 -5.95 3.55
CA SER A 60 -6.86 -5.39 3.20
C SER A 60 -7.96 -5.77 4.20
N GLU A 61 -7.81 -6.88 4.90
CA GLU A 61 -8.77 -7.37 5.90
C GLU A 61 -8.58 -6.71 7.27
N LYS A 62 -7.47 -6.00 7.49
CA LYS A 62 -7.18 -5.34 8.76
C LYS A 62 -8.03 -4.10 8.97
N SER A 63 -8.34 -3.81 10.22
CA SER A 63 -9.09 -2.61 10.58
C SER A 63 -8.29 -1.34 10.28
N ASP A 64 -9.00 -0.23 10.09
CA ASP A 64 -8.37 1.08 9.89
C ASP A 64 -7.37 1.41 11.01
N GLY A 65 -7.75 1.10 12.27
CA GLY A 65 -6.92 1.36 13.44
C GLY A 65 -5.61 0.55 13.46
N GLU A 66 -5.63 -0.69 12.98
CA GLU A 66 -4.44 -1.54 12.84
C GLU A 66 -3.51 -1.04 11.71
N LEU A 67 -4.08 -0.57 10.60
CA LEU A 67 -3.32 -0.10 9.44
C LEU A 67 -2.75 1.30 9.61
N ALA A 68 -3.44 2.16 10.38
CA ALA A 68 -3.12 3.57 10.44
C ALA A 68 -1.67 3.93 10.84
N PRO A 69 -0.99 3.21 11.78
CA PRO A 69 0.44 3.42 12.05
C PRO A 69 1.37 3.20 10.84
N TYR A 70 0.89 2.48 9.83
CA TYR A 70 1.64 2.10 8.63
C TYR A 70 1.17 2.84 7.36
N SER A 71 0.31 3.86 7.51
CA SER A 71 -0.30 4.58 6.37
C SER A 71 0.71 5.07 5.34
N GLU A 72 1.86 5.60 5.77
CA GLU A 72 2.93 6.03 4.85
C GLU A 72 3.45 4.86 4.00
N LYS A 73 3.79 3.73 4.62
CA LYS A 73 4.27 2.54 3.91
C LYS A 73 3.20 1.90 3.02
N LEU A 74 1.93 2.02 3.39
CA LEU A 74 0.82 1.56 2.55
C LEU A 74 0.66 2.44 1.29
N LEU A 75 0.98 3.73 1.37
CA LEU A 75 0.97 4.63 0.21
C LEU A 75 2.15 4.39 -0.73
N GLU A 76 3.25 3.81 -0.25
CA GLU A 76 4.41 3.43 -1.08
C GLU A 76 4.05 2.34 -2.09
N TRP A 77 3.08 1.45 -1.80
CA TRP A 77 2.52 0.52 -2.78
C TRP A 77 1.99 1.20 -4.04
N LEU A 78 1.62 2.47 -3.94
CA LEU A 78 1.09 3.26 -5.05
C LEU A 78 2.19 3.91 -5.88
N GLN A 79 3.47 3.65 -5.62
CA GLN A 79 4.55 4.13 -6.49
C GLN A 79 4.54 3.41 -7.85
N ASP A 80 4.08 2.16 -7.90
CA ASP A 80 3.88 1.40 -9.12
C ASP A 80 2.64 0.51 -8.98
N ILE A 81 1.57 0.86 -9.70
CA ILE A 81 0.31 0.12 -9.65
C ILE A 81 0.43 -1.30 -10.24
N ASN A 82 1.51 -1.60 -10.97
CA ASN A 82 1.77 -2.93 -11.52
C ASN A 82 2.37 -3.90 -10.48
N TRP A 83 2.75 -3.43 -9.30
CA TRP A 83 3.18 -4.33 -8.23
C TRP A 83 2.04 -5.24 -7.77
N ASP A 84 2.36 -6.52 -7.58
CA ASP A 84 1.40 -7.56 -7.19
C ASP A 84 0.74 -7.23 -5.84
N GLY A 85 -0.51 -6.74 -5.89
CA GLY A 85 -1.26 -6.33 -4.70
C GLY A 85 -1.43 -4.81 -4.54
N ALA A 86 -0.76 -3.97 -5.33
CA ALA A 86 -0.91 -2.52 -5.26
C ALA A 86 -2.36 -2.07 -5.45
N GLN A 87 -3.07 -2.66 -6.42
CA GLN A 87 -4.50 -2.37 -6.63
C GLN A 87 -5.38 -2.80 -5.46
N ILE A 88 -5.03 -3.88 -4.75
CA ILE A 88 -5.74 -4.34 -3.55
C ILE A 88 -5.57 -3.30 -2.43
N ILE A 89 -4.33 -2.83 -2.22
CA ILE A 89 -4.03 -1.78 -1.23
C ILE A 89 -4.71 -0.46 -1.60
N LEU A 90 -4.66 -0.04 -2.88
CA LEU A 90 -5.36 1.15 -3.34
C LEU A 90 -6.86 1.08 -3.01
N ASN A 91 -7.51 -0.03 -3.38
CA ASN A 91 -8.92 -0.24 -3.09
C ASN A 91 -9.19 -0.21 -1.58
N ARG A 92 -8.29 -0.75 -0.76
CA ARG A 92 -8.43 -0.70 0.70
C ARG A 92 -8.32 0.72 1.24
N LEU A 93 -7.38 1.52 0.73
CA LEU A 93 -7.16 2.91 1.14
C LEU A 93 -8.30 3.84 0.71
N LYS A 94 -8.96 3.57 -0.44
CA LYS A 94 -10.20 4.26 -0.84
C LYS A 94 -11.33 4.09 0.19
N HIS A 95 -11.29 3.03 1.01
CA HIS A 95 -12.28 2.71 2.05
C HIS A 95 -11.71 2.81 3.48
N CYS A 96 -10.60 3.53 3.68
CA CYS A 96 -10.04 3.77 5.02
C CYS A 96 -10.57 5.08 5.60
N TYR A 97 -11.15 5.05 6.78
CA TYR A 97 -11.75 6.24 7.41
C TYR A 97 -10.89 6.84 8.53
N ASP A 98 -9.71 6.27 8.81
CA ASP A 98 -8.80 6.83 9.79
C ASP A 98 -8.12 8.09 9.23
N GLU A 99 -8.31 9.20 9.94
CA GLU A 99 -7.87 10.52 9.52
C GLU A 99 -6.34 10.66 9.40
N ARG A 100 -5.57 9.77 10.03
CA ARG A 100 -4.09 9.74 9.89
C ARG A 100 -3.68 9.50 8.44
N LEU A 101 -4.52 8.83 7.63
CA LEU A 101 -4.26 8.65 6.21
C LEU A 101 -4.16 9.99 5.47
N ALA A 102 -4.92 11.02 5.87
CA ALA A 102 -4.82 12.35 5.27
C ALA A 102 -3.44 12.99 5.49
N ILE A 103 -2.89 12.84 6.69
CA ILE A 103 -1.56 13.35 7.05
C ILE A 103 -0.49 12.60 6.24
N SER A 104 -0.59 11.28 6.13
CA SER A 104 0.34 10.47 5.35
C SER A 104 0.23 10.76 3.85
N LEU A 105 -0.98 11.02 3.32
CA LEU A 105 -1.19 11.39 1.92
C LEU A 105 -0.55 12.74 1.58
N GLU A 106 -0.68 13.74 2.46
CA GLU A 106 0.02 15.03 2.31
C GLU A 106 1.53 14.85 2.20
N LYS A 107 2.09 13.98 3.05
CA LYS A 107 3.52 13.66 3.03
C LYS A 107 3.91 12.93 1.74
N ALA A 108 3.16 11.90 1.34
CA ALA A 108 3.41 11.13 0.13
C ALA A 108 3.38 12.03 -1.12
N VAL A 109 2.44 12.96 -1.21
CA VAL A 109 2.40 13.96 -2.29
C VAL A 109 3.65 14.84 -2.26
N ALA A 110 4.05 15.34 -1.09
CA ALA A 110 5.25 16.16 -0.97
C ALA A 110 6.54 15.38 -1.33
N ASP A 111 6.58 14.08 -1.05
CA ASP A 111 7.71 13.22 -1.38
C ASP A 111 7.74 12.85 -2.86
N ALA A 112 6.59 12.56 -3.48
CA ALA A 112 6.45 12.39 -4.92
C ALA A 112 6.97 13.60 -5.71
N GLN A 113 6.71 14.83 -5.23
CA GLN A 113 7.23 16.05 -5.85
C GLN A 113 8.77 16.20 -5.79
N LYS A 114 9.46 15.44 -4.94
CA LYS A 114 10.93 15.46 -4.81
C LYS A 114 11.60 14.32 -5.60
N MET A 115 10.83 13.36 -6.07
CA MET A 115 11.33 12.23 -6.86
C MET A 115 11.72 12.70 -8.27
N PRO A 116 12.53 11.90 -9.01
CA PRO A 116 12.73 12.15 -10.42
C PRO A 116 11.39 12.25 -11.15
N GLN A 117 11.30 13.19 -12.08
CA GLN A 117 10.04 13.69 -12.64
C GLN A 117 9.06 12.57 -13.01
N GLU A 118 9.49 11.58 -13.80
CA GLU A 118 8.63 10.49 -14.26
C GLU A 118 8.04 9.67 -13.09
N TYR A 119 8.88 9.18 -12.17
CA TYR A 119 8.42 8.40 -11.01
C TYR A 119 7.53 9.21 -10.06
N GLY A 120 7.88 10.48 -9.84
CA GLY A 120 7.08 11.38 -9.02
C GLY A 120 5.69 11.63 -9.61
N LEU A 121 5.62 11.86 -10.91
CA LEU A 121 4.36 12.10 -11.62
C LEU A 121 3.50 10.83 -11.69
N MET A 122 4.09 9.65 -11.92
CA MET A 122 3.39 8.38 -11.82
C MET A 122 2.80 8.15 -10.43
N TRP A 123 3.58 8.40 -9.36
CA TRP A 123 3.05 8.26 -8.01
C TRP A 123 1.92 9.26 -7.74
N LEU A 124 2.00 10.49 -8.23
CA LEU A 124 0.90 11.46 -8.14
C LEU A 124 -0.36 11.01 -8.89
N ASP A 125 -0.21 10.40 -10.07
CA ASP A 125 -1.32 9.76 -10.81
C ASP A 125 -2.03 8.74 -9.92
N TYR A 126 -1.30 7.82 -9.30
CA TYR A 126 -1.88 6.77 -8.48
C TYR A 126 -2.39 7.27 -7.11
N LEU A 127 -1.73 8.25 -6.49
CA LEU A 127 -2.21 8.89 -5.26
C LEU A 127 -3.51 9.67 -5.49
N SER A 128 -3.71 10.22 -6.70
CA SER A 128 -4.91 10.98 -7.02
C SER A 128 -6.20 10.16 -6.96
N GLU A 129 -6.10 8.84 -7.16
CA GLU A 129 -7.21 7.90 -7.01
C GLU A 129 -7.81 7.90 -5.60
N LEU A 130 -7.05 8.32 -4.58
CA LEU A 130 -7.56 8.45 -3.22
C LEU A 130 -8.53 9.63 -3.03
N LEU A 131 -8.73 10.46 -4.07
CA LEU A 131 -9.79 11.48 -4.05
C LEU A 131 -11.20 10.86 -3.97
N ASP A 132 -11.36 9.60 -4.36
CA ASP A 132 -12.58 8.81 -4.11
C ASP A 132 -12.93 8.67 -2.63
N ASN A 133 -11.92 8.76 -1.74
CA ASN A 133 -12.12 8.72 -0.30
C ASN A 133 -12.53 10.11 0.23
N THR A 134 -13.82 10.41 0.13
CA THR A 134 -14.37 11.72 0.54
C THR A 134 -14.08 12.11 1.99
N VAL A 135 -13.90 11.15 2.91
CA VAL A 135 -13.57 11.42 4.33
C VAL A 135 -12.16 11.99 4.45
N ILE A 136 -11.21 11.41 3.71
CA ILE A 136 -9.81 11.84 3.70
C ILE A 136 -9.63 13.10 2.86
N THR A 137 -10.26 13.17 1.68
CA THR A 137 -10.18 14.31 0.75
C THR A 137 -10.57 15.64 1.42
N ASN A 138 -11.60 15.63 2.26
CA ASN A 138 -12.07 16.84 2.97
C ASN A 138 -11.07 17.37 4.02
N LYS A 139 -10.02 16.61 4.36
CA LYS A 139 -8.98 16.99 5.33
C LYS A 139 -7.69 17.44 4.67
N LEU A 140 -7.56 17.28 3.36
CA LEU A 140 -6.39 17.72 2.62
C LEU A 140 -6.34 19.25 2.56
N SER A 141 -5.11 19.77 2.54
CA SER A 141 -4.84 21.15 2.22
C SER A 141 -5.33 21.47 0.81
N ARG A 142 -5.76 22.72 0.59
CA ARG A 142 -6.21 23.17 -0.73
C ARG A 142 -5.14 22.96 -1.81
N LYS A 143 -3.87 23.10 -1.44
CA LYS A 143 -2.73 22.91 -2.36
C LYS A 143 -2.66 21.46 -2.83
N THR A 144 -2.69 20.52 -1.90
CA THR A 144 -2.59 19.08 -2.20
C THR A 144 -3.82 18.58 -2.94
N ALA A 145 -5.02 18.96 -2.49
CA ALA A 145 -6.26 18.60 -3.20
C ALA A 145 -6.24 19.13 -4.65
N ALA A 146 -5.85 20.39 -4.87
CA ALA A 146 -5.76 20.97 -6.22
C ALA A 146 -4.70 20.30 -7.09
N LEU A 147 -3.58 19.85 -6.51
CA LEU A 147 -2.56 19.11 -7.25
C LEU A 147 -3.09 17.73 -7.68
N LEU A 148 -3.59 16.93 -6.74
CA LEU A 148 -4.14 15.60 -7.03
C LEU A 148 -5.28 15.66 -8.05
N GLN A 149 -6.12 16.71 -8.00
CA GLN A 149 -7.22 16.89 -8.95
C GLN A 149 -6.76 16.99 -10.42
N LYS A 150 -5.53 17.45 -10.69
CA LYS A 150 -4.98 17.50 -12.06
C LYS A 150 -4.64 16.12 -12.63
N HIS A 151 -4.23 15.22 -11.74
CA HIS A 151 -3.82 13.86 -12.03
C HIS A 151 -5.02 12.88 -12.08
N TYR A 152 -6.07 13.21 -11.33
CA TYR A 152 -7.24 12.35 -11.14
C TYR A 152 -7.96 12.00 -12.44
N HIS A 153 -8.05 10.71 -12.75
CA HIS A 153 -8.59 10.16 -14.01
C HIS A 153 -7.95 10.73 -15.28
N ASN A 154 -6.74 11.27 -15.16
CA ASN A 154 -6.00 11.89 -16.24
C ASN A 154 -4.54 11.41 -16.21
N TRP A 155 -4.32 10.13 -15.94
CA TRP A 155 -2.98 9.57 -15.85
C TRP A 155 -2.21 9.86 -17.13
N THR A 156 -0.89 10.06 -17.02
CA THR A 156 0.00 10.31 -18.17
C THR A 156 -0.21 11.64 -18.92
N PHE A 157 -1.07 12.55 -18.45
CA PHE A 157 -1.27 13.86 -19.12
C PHE A 157 0.01 14.68 -19.25
N TRP A 158 0.93 14.47 -18.30
CA TRP A 158 2.22 15.14 -18.21
C TRP A 158 3.26 14.63 -19.22
N TYR A 159 2.96 13.62 -20.04
CA TYR A 159 3.79 13.27 -21.21
C TYR A 159 3.57 14.24 -22.38
N GLU A 160 2.53 15.08 -22.34
CA GLU A 160 2.19 16.05 -23.38
C GLU A 160 2.78 17.45 -23.14
N GLU A 161 3.43 17.69 -21.99
CA GLU A 161 4.07 18.96 -21.59
C GLU A 161 5.59 18.95 -21.82
#